data_AF-A0A960MHI0-F1
#
_entry.id   AF-A0A960MHI0-F1
#
_cell.length_a   1.000
_cell.length_b   1.000
_cell.length_c   1.000
_cell.angle_alpha   90.00
_cell.angle_beta   90.00
_cell.angle_gamma   90.00
#
_symmetry.space_group_name_H-M   'P 1'
#
loop_
_entity.id
_entity.type
_entity.pdbx_description
1 polymer ?
#
loop_
_entity_poly.entity_id
_entity_poly.type
_entity_poly.pdbx_seq_one_letter_code
_entity_poly.pdbx_strand_id
1 'polypeptide(L)'
;MKKPILLTLLGFSSLTMAEQEPIYSVSSSPFFQNQTPSTPKESASEKAAAAKDAQMKGASEIMIITPESRAKDLLSAFQYLKKMSAASKIGVKLTSGSTITEIVDMDVMPAGTMIIFKINSIKGQQFRIVKIEDIDTLTNV
;
A
#
# COMPACT_ATOMS: atom_id res chain seq x y z
N MET A 1 29.70 7.13 -52.96
CA MET A 1 28.58 6.36 -53.53
C MET A 1 27.51 6.22 -52.46
N LYS A 2 26.34 6.85 -52.65
CA LYS A 2 25.23 6.93 -51.69
C LYS A 2 24.27 5.75 -51.95
N LYS A 3 23.92 4.97 -50.93
CA LYS A 3 22.83 3.98 -50.98
C LYS A 3 21.66 4.50 -50.14
N PRO A 4 20.43 4.62 -50.66
CA PRO A 4 19.25 4.85 -49.84
C PRO A 4 18.71 3.52 -49.33
N ILE A 5 18.43 3.44 -48.02
CA ILE A 5 17.75 2.31 -47.39
C ILE A 5 16.25 2.60 -47.35
N LEU A 6 15.52 1.57 -47.81
CA LEU A 6 14.10 1.49 -48.05
C LEU A 6 13.32 1.53 -46.73
N LEU A 7 12.34 2.44 -46.65
CA LEU A 7 11.40 2.61 -45.55
C LEU A 7 10.26 1.59 -45.73
N THR A 8 10.08 0.66 -44.78
CA THR A 8 8.95 -0.28 -44.77
C THR A 8 8.02 0.04 -43.60
N LEU A 9 6.82 0.48 -43.95
CA LEU A 9 5.70 0.82 -43.07
C LEU A 9 4.77 -0.41 -42.98
N LEU A 10 4.68 -1.03 -41.81
CA LEU A 10 3.65 -2.02 -41.43
C LEU A 10 3.41 -1.75 -39.94
N GLY A 11 2.23 -1.34 -39.45
CA GLY A 11 0.90 -1.87 -39.71
C GLY A 11 0.44 -2.58 -38.43
N PHE A 12 -0.02 -1.84 -37.42
CA PHE A 12 -0.55 -2.42 -36.18
C PHE A 12 -2.08 -2.25 -36.15
N SER A 13 -2.78 -3.36 -36.36
CA SER A 13 -4.23 -3.49 -36.15
C SER A 13 -4.50 -3.74 -34.67
N SER A 14 -5.30 -2.86 -34.06
CA SER A 14 -5.77 -2.98 -32.68
C SER A 14 -6.96 -3.94 -32.61
N LEU A 15 -6.83 -5.05 -31.88
CA LEU A 15 -7.97 -5.84 -31.40
C LEU A 15 -8.22 -5.46 -29.94
N THR A 16 -9.30 -4.74 -29.68
CA THR A 16 -9.84 -4.51 -28.34
C THR A 16 -10.84 -5.62 -28.02
N MET A 17 -10.52 -6.51 -27.09
CA MET A 17 -11.51 -7.36 -26.43
C MET A 17 -12.06 -6.62 -25.20
N ALA A 18 -13.37 -6.44 -25.16
CA ALA A 18 -14.08 -5.96 -23.98
C ALA A 18 -14.33 -7.15 -23.05
N GLU A 19 -13.84 -7.05 -21.81
CA GLU A 19 -14.06 -8.01 -20.74
C GLU A 19 -15.27 -7.56 -19.92
N GLN A 20 -16.24 -8.46 -19.78
CA GLN A 20 -17.55 -8.18 -19.19
C GLN A 20 -17.58 -8.83 -17.80
N GLU A 21 -17.56 -8.02 -16.74
CA GLU A 21 -17.59 -8.52 -15.35
C GLU A 21 -19.01 -8.96 -14.93
N PRO A 22 -19.14 -10.08 -14.18
CA PRO A 22 -20.42 -10.50 -13.61
C PRO A 22 -20.76 -9.73 -12.33
N ILE A 23 -21.97 -9.18 -12.29
CA ILE A 23 -22.58 -8.52 -11.12
C ILE A 23 -23.03 -9.61 -10.13
N TYR A 24 -22.41 -9.69 -8.96
CA TYR A 24 -22.89 -10.50 -7.84
C TYR A 24 -23.82 -9.66 -6.96
N SER A 25 -25.11 -10.05 -6.90
CA SER A 25 -26.09 -9.49 -5.98
C SER A 25 -25.98 -10.15 -4.60
N VAL A 26 -25.63 -9.36 -3.59
CA VAL A 26 -25.60 -9.83 -2.19
C VAL A 26 -26.99 -9.66 -1.59
N SER A 27 -27.67 -10.79 -1.36
CA SER A 27 -28.95 -10.87 -0.64
C SER A 27 -28.73 -10.48 0.84
N SER A 28 -29.46 -9.46 1.30
CA SER A 28 -29.49 -9.07 2.70
C SER A 28 -30.71 -9.68 3.39
N SER A 29 -30.47 -10.67 4.25
CA SER A 29 -31.50 -11.22 5.15
C SER A 29 -31.58 -10.36 6.42
N PRO A 30 -32.73 -9.76 6.77
CA PRO A 30 -32.90 -9.10 8.05
C PRO A 30 -33.30 -10.14 9.11
N PHE A 31 -32.35 -10.57 9.93
CA PHE A 31 -32.62 -11.44 11.09
C PHE A 31 -32.25 -10.71 12.38
N PHE A 32 -33.02 -9.68 12.74
CA PHE A 32 -33.04 -9.16 14.10
C PHE A 32 -34.47 -8.92 14.53
N GLN A 33 -34.94 -9.87 15.35
CA GLN A 33 -36.20 -9.86 16.07
C GLN A 33 -36.10 -8.82 17.19
N ASN A 34 -37.03 -7.86 17.21
CA ASN A 34 -37.22 -6.89 18.29
C ASN A 34 -37.35 -7.61 19.64
N GLN A 35 -36.32 -7.54 20.47
CA GLN A 35 -36.44 -7.74 21.92
C GLN A 35 -36.62 -6.36 22.54
N THR A 36 -37.80 -6.12 23.10
CA THR A 36 -38.12 -4.95 23.92
C THR A 36 -37.25 -4.98 25.19
N PRO A 37 -36.44 -3.94 25.48
CA PRO A 37 -35.74 -3.86 26.75
C PRO A 37 -36.73 -3.46 27.86
N SER A 38 -36.88 -4.32 28.87
CA SER A 38 -37.45 -3.92 30.15
C SER A 38 -36.57 -2.81 30.74
N THR A 39 -37.19 -1.67 31.05
CA THR A 39 -36.51 -0.48 31.57
C THR A 39 -36.25 -0.65 33.07
N PRO A 40 -35.00 -0.73 33.55
CA PRO A 40 -34.71 -0.43 34.94
C PRO A 40 -34.83 1.09 35.12
N LYS A 41 -35.51 1.53 36.18
CA LYS A 41 -35.51 2.94 36.63
C LYS A 41 -34.09 3.30 37.08
N GLU A 42 -33.28 3.72 36.12
CA GLU A 42 -31.92 4.18 36.31
C GLU A 42 -31.95 5.61 36.87
N SER A 43 -31.33 5.79 38.04
CA SER A 43 -31.29 7.08 38.72
C SER A 43 -30.47 8.08 37.90
N ALA A 44 -30.93 9.33 37.78
CA ALA A 44 -30.30 10.39 36.99
C ALA A 44 -28.82 10.69 37.37
N SER A 45 -28.36 10.15 38.50
CA SER A 45 -26.99 10.23 39.01
C SER A 45 -25.98 9.40 38.19
N GLU A 46 -26.34 8.20 37.73
CA GLU A 46 -25.43 7.32 36.98
C GLU A 46 -25.20 7.79 35.54
N LYS A 47 -26.22 8.34 34.89
CA LYS A 47 -26.10 8.94 33.55
C LYS A 47 -25.13 10.13 33.52
N ALA A 48 -25.06 10.91 34.59
CA ALA A 48 -24.16 12.05 34.68
C ALA A 48 -22.69 11.64 34.90
N ALA A 49 -22.45 10.51 35.58
CA ALA A 49 -21.11 9.96 35.78
C ALA A 49 -20.56 9.31 34.49
N ALA A 50 -21.38 8.54 33.77
CA ALA A 50 -20.97 7.90 32.50
C ALA A 50 -20.73 8.92 31.37
N ALA A 51 -21.50 10.00 31.30
CA ALA A 51 -21.31 11.06 30.30
C ALA A 51 -20.01 11.86 30.51
N LYS A 52 -19.56 12.02 31.77
CA LYS A 52 -18.26 12.65 32.08
C LYS A 52 -17.09 11.76 31.70
N ASP A 53 -17.18 10.46 31.92
CA ASP A 53 -16.10 9.51 31.61
C ASP A 53 -15.85 9.38 30.09
N ALA A 54 -16.90 9.51 29.27
CA ALA A 54 -16.79 9.55 27.81
C ALA A 54 -16.21 10.88 27.27
N GLN A 55 -16.43 12.00 27.95
CA GLN A 55 -15.80 13.29 27.60
C GLN A 55 -14.33 13.38 28.03
N MET A 56 -13.92 12.68 29.10
CA MET A 56 -12.54 12.71 29.60
C MET A 56 -11.59 11.78 28.84
N LYS A 57 -12.10 10.73 28.18
CA LYS A 57 -11.32 9.80 27.35
C LYS A 57 -11.30 10.21 25.88
N GLY A 58 -11.04 11.50 25.63
CA GLY A 58 -11.01 12.20 24.34
C GLY A 58 -11.04 11.29 23.12
N ALA A 59 -12.07 11.46 22.28
CA ALA A 59 -12.30 10.70 21.05
C ALA A 59 -10.97 10.39 20.34
N SER A 60 -10.50 9.16 20.50
CA SER A 60 -9.27 8.71 19.84
C SER A 60 -9.55 8.72 18.35
N GLU A 61 -9.02 9.71 17.66
CA GLU A 61 -9.14 9.83 16.21
C GLU A 61 -8.33 8.68 15.58
N ILE A 62 -9.03 7.63 15.12
CA ILE A 62 -8.40 6.53 14.41
C ILE A 62 -8.18 6.98 12.97
N MET A 63 -6.93 7.25 12.61
CA MET A 63 -6.54 7.51 11.22
C MET A 63 -6.30 6.18 10.50
N ILE A 64 -7.09 5.90 9.47
CA ILE A 64 -6.93 4.71 8.62
C ILE A 64 -6.10 5.10 7.40
N ILE A 65 -4.93 4.44 7.22
CA ILE A 65 -4.08 4.62 6.05
C ILE A 65 -4.19 3.37 5.18
N THR A 66 -4.44 3.56 3.88
CA THR A 66 -4.49 2.44 2.94
C THR A 66 -3.08 1.91 2.64
N PRO A 67 -2.90 0.59 2.43
CA PRO A 67 -1.61 0.02 2.04
C PRO A 67 -1.01 0.69 0.80
N GLU A 68 -1.86 1.02 -0.19
CA GLU A 68 -1.46 1.71 -1.41
C GLU A 68 -0.85 3.09 -1.14
N SER A 69 -1.45 3.90 -0.26
CA SER A 69 -0.89 5.20 0.10
C SER A 69 0.48 5.04 0.75
N ARG A 70 0.60 4.11 1.71
CA ARG A 70 1.86 3.85 2.41
C ARG A 70 2.96 3.36 1.46
N ALA A 71 2.61 2.52 0.49
CA ALA A 71 3.56 2.06 -0.52
C ALA A 71 4.03 3.19 -1.45
N LYS A 72 3.13 4.11 -1.83
CA LYS A 72 3.49 5.31 -2.62
C LYS A 72 4.40 6.26 -1.84
N ASP A 73 4.22 6.37 -0.53
CA ASP A 73 5.10 7.17 0.33
C ASP A 73 6.52 6.59 0.35
N LEU A 74 6.64 5.26 0.51
CA LEU A 74 7.92 4.56 0.42
C LEU A 74 8.59 4.75 -0.94
N LEU A 75 7.83 4.66 -2.04
CA LEU A 75 8.32 4.93 -3.40
C LEU A 75 8.83 6.34 -3.58
N SER A 76 8.08 7.31 -3.08
CA SER A 76 8.47 8.73 -3.14
C SER A 76 9.73 8.99 -2.33
N ALA A 77 9.85 8.40 -1.13
CA ALA A 77 11.04 8.49 -0.29
C ALA A 77 12.27 7.86 -0.97
N PHE A 78 12.11 6.67 -1.56
CA PHE A 78 13.17 6.02 -2.32
C PHE A 78 13.66 6.90 -3.49
N GLN A 79 12.73 7.42 -4.29
CA GLN A 79 13.05 8.29 -5.42
C GLN A 79 13.72 9.60 -4.96
N TYR A 80 13.29 10.16 -3.83
CA TYR A 80 13.93 11.33 -3.25
C TYR A 80 15.38 11.03 -2.83
N LEU A 81 15.62 9.95 -2.10
CA LEU A 81 16.98 9.55 -1.69
C LEU A 81 17.88 9.31 -2.91
N LYS A 82 17.35 8.66 -3.95
CA LYS A 82 18.07 8.39 -5.21
C LYS A 82 18.47 9.68 -5.94
N LYS A 83 17.65 10.73 -5.86
CA LYS A 83 17.95 12.05 -6.44
C LYS A 83 18.96 12.83 -5.60
N MET A 84 18.89 12.73 -4.27
CA MET A 84 19.74 13.50 -3.36
C MET A 84 21.19 13.01 -3.34
N SER A 85 21.41 11.70 -3.47
CA SER A 85 22.77 11.16 -3.57
C SER A 85 22.84 10.05 -4.60
N ALA A 86 23.16 10.42 -5.83
CA ALA A 86 23.36 9.46 -6.92
C ALA A 86 24.56 8.52 -6.67
N ALA A 87 25.50 8.92 -5.80
CA ALA A 87 26.69 8.14 -5.48
C ALA A 87 26.50 7.23 -4.25
N SER A 88 25.55 7.54 -3.36
CA SER A 88 25.31 6.74 -2.16
C SER A 88 24.36 5.59 -2.45
N LYS A 89 24.50 4.51 -1.68
CA LYS A 89 23.70 3.31 -1.88
C LYS A 89 22.49 3.36 -0.97
N ILE A 90 21.31 3.18 -1.54
CA ILE A 90 20.09 3.11 -0.73
C ILE A 90 19.99 1.71 -0.12
N GLY A 91 19.82 1.67 1.21
CA GLY A 91 19.60 0.45 1.98
C GLY A 91 18.19 0.43 2.59
N VAL A 92 17.53 -0.72 2.54
CA VAL A 92 16.25 -0.96 3.21
C VAL A 92 16.47 -1.91 4.38
N LYS A 93 16.19 -1.45 5.59
CA LYS A 93 16.20 -2.28 6.79
C LYS A 93 14.82 -2.92 6.97
N LEU A 94 14.82 -4.23 7.19
CA LEU A 94 13.60 -4.99 7.46
C LEU A 94 13.36 -5.12 8.96
N THR A 95 12.12 -5.37 9.36
CA THR A 95 11.72 -5.64 10.75
C THR A 95 12.43 -6.85 11.36
N SER A 96 12.87 -7.80 10.52
CA SER A 96 13.71 -8.93 10.91
C SER A 96 15.15 -8.54 11.29
N GLY A 97 15.54 -7.27 11.09
CA GLY A 97 16.90 -6.78 11.28
C GLY A 97 17.82 -6.98 10.06
N SER A 98 17.41 -7.75 9.06
CA SER A 98 18.17 -7.88 7.81
C SER A 98 18.10 -6.61 6.96
N THR A 99 19.15 -6.35 6.17
CA THR A 99 19.23 -5.18 5.29
C THR A 99 19.32 -5.62 3.84
N ILE A 100 18.55 -4.96 2.97
CA ILE A 100 18.66 -5.08 1.52
C ILE A 100 19.50 -3.90 1.03
N THR A 101 20.60 -4.18 0.34
CA THR A 101 21.53 -3.18 -0.22
C THR A 101 21.58 -3.31 -1.74
N GLU A 102 22.33 -2.41 -2.40
CA GLU A 102 22.52 -2.41 -3.87
C GLU A 102 21.20 -2.34 -4.65
N ILE A 103 20.22 -1.61 -4.11
CA ILE A 103 18.90 -1.44 -4.72
C ILE A 103 19.03 -0.45 -5.88
N VAL A 104 18.75 -0.94 -7.09
CA VAL A 104 18.76 -0.17 -8.33
C VAL A 104 17.43 0.54 -8.53
N ASP A 105 16.35 -0.19 -8.26
CA ASP A 105 14.99 0.25 -8.52
C ASP A 105 13.99 -0.40 -7.59
N MET A 106 12.82 0.23 -7.52
CA MET A 106 11.74 -0.20 -6.64
C MET A 106 10.39 0.01 -7.32
N ASP A 107 9.56 -1.03 -7.34
CA ASP A 107 8.20 -0.99 -7.86
C ASP A 107 7.18 -1.43 -6.82
N VAL A 108 6.02 -0.79 -6.82
CA VAL A 108 4.89 -1.14 -5.95
C VAL A 108 3.97 -2.09 -6.70
N MET A 109 3.67 -3.25 -6.10
CA MET A 109 2.73 -4.21 -6.68
C MET A 109 1.28 -3.69 -6.61
N PRO A 110 0.36 -4.24 -7.42
CA PRO A 110 -1.07 -3.95 -7.30
C PRO A 110 -1.56 -4.14 -5.85
N ALA A 111 -2.51 -3.30 -5.42
CA ALA A 111 -3.00 -3.17 -4.03
C ALA A 111 -1.99 -2.62 -3.00
N GLY A 112 -0.71 -2.42 -3.37
CA GLY A 112 0.28 -1.73 -2.52
C GLY A 112 0.69 -2.47 -1.25
N THR A 113 0.44 -3.77 -1.15
CA THR A 113 0.83 -4.58 0.01
C THR A 113 2.26 -5.12 -0.11
N MET A 114 2.82 -5.11 -1.32
CA MET A 114 4.13 -5.69 -1.63
C MET A 114 4.94 -4.74 -2.51
N ILE A 115 6.25 -4.76 -2.31
CA ILE A 115 7.23 -3.98 -3.05
C ILE A 115 8.25 -4.94 -3.68
N ILE A 116 8.57 -4.70 -4.95
CA ILE A 116 9.59 -5.41 -5.69
C ILE A 116 10.86 -4.55 -5.70
N PHE A 117 11.93 -5.08 -5.13
CA PHE A 117 13.26 -4.48 -5.20
C PHE A 117 14.06 -5.13 -6.32
N LYS A 118 14.62 -4.30 -7.19
CA LYS A 118 15.60 -4.69 -8.20
C LYS A 118 17.00 -4.46 -7.64
N ILE A 119 17.75 -5.53 -7.44
CA ILE A 119 19.02 -5.52 -6.71
C ILE A 119 20.16 -5.93 -7.65
N ASN A 120 21.27 -5.19 -7.61
CA ASN A 120 22.49 -5.61 -8.28
C ASN A 120 23.29 -6.57 -7.38
N SER A 121 23.67 -7.72 -7.93
CA SER A 121 24.51 -8.71 -7.24
C SER A 121 25.68 -9.15 -8.13
N ILE A 122 26.66 -9.83 -7.54
CA ILE A 122 27.76 -10.44 -8.29
C ILE A 122 27.31 -11.46 -9.35
N LYS A 123 26.10 -12.02 -9.21
CA LYS A 123 25.50 -12.97 -10.16
C LYS A 123 24.61 -12.27 -11.20
N GLY A 124 24.64 -10.95 -11.25
CA GLY A 124 23.74 -10.13 -12.05
C GLY A 124 22.56 -9.59 -11.26
N GLN A 125 21.48 -9.27 -11.97
CA GLN A 125 20.31 -8.62 -11.39
C GLN A 125 19.39 -9.63 -10.73
N GLN A 126 18.98 -9.32 -9.49
CA GLN A 126 18.04 -10.13 -8.73
C GLN A 126 16.80 -9.30 -8.38
N PHE A 127 15.67 -9.98 -8.21
CA PHE A 127 14.43 -9.37 -7.77
C PHE A 127 14.07 -9.94 -6.40
N ARG A 128 13.74 -9.06 -5.46
CA ARG A 128 13.29 -9.46 -4.13
C ARG A 128 11.96 -8.81 -3.83
N ILE A 129 10.98 -9.63 -3.49
CA ILE A 129 9.64 -9.18 -3.16
C ILE A 129 9.49 -9.17 -1.64
N VAL A 130 9.02 -8.06 -1.09
CA VAL A 130 8.91 -7.83 0.35
C VAL A 130 7.57 -7.20 0.64
N LYS A 131 6.95 -7.57 1.76
CA LYS A 131 5.70 -6.96 2.19
C LYS A 131 5.97 -5.59 2.83
N ILE A 132 5.05 -4.65 2.69
CA ILE A 132 5.27 -3.28 3.20
C ILE A 132 5.40 -3.24 4.72
N GLU A 133 4.78 -4.18 5.43
CA GLU A 133 4.86 -4.30 6.89
C GLU A 133 6.23 -4.81 7.38
N ASP A 134 6.98 -5.47 6.52
CA ASP A 134 8.31 -5.97 6.84
C ASP A 134 9.40 -4.90 6.67
N ILE A 135 9.04 -3.73 6.15
CA ILE A 135 9.98 -2.61 5.94
C ILE A 135 9.97 -1.73 7.19
N ASP A 136 11.13 -1.63 7.85
CA ASP A 136 11.35 -0.77 9.02
C ASP A 136 11.73 0.65 8.58
N THR A 137 12.77 0.79 7.74
CA THR A 137 13.30 2.10 7.35
C THR A 137 14.07 2.05 6.03
N LEU A 138 14.04 3.17 5.30
CA LEU A 138 14.94 3.46 4.18
C LEU A 138 16.08 4.37 4.66
N THR A 139 17.31 3.98 4.38
CA THR A 139 18.52 4.74 4.75
C THR A 139 19.43 4.95 3.55
N ASN A 140 20.22 6.01 3.64
CA ASN A 140 21.36 6.20 2.76
C ASN A 140 22.59 5.59 3.44
N VAL A 141 23.25 4.64 2.77
CA VAL A 141 24.39 3.88 3.30
C VAL A 141 25.67 4.27 2.57
#